data_AF-A0A662A672-F1
#
_entry.id   AF-A0A662A672-F1
#
_cell.length_a   1.000
_cell.length_b   1.000
_cell.length_c   1.000
_cell.angle_alpha   90.00
_cell.angle_beta   90.00
_cell.angle_gamma   90.00
#
_symmetry.space_group_name_H-M   'P 1'
#
loop_
_entity.id
_entity.type
_entity.pdbx_description
1 polymer ?
#
loop_
_entity_poly.entity_id
_entity_poly.type
_entity_poly.pdbx_seq_one_letter_code
_entity_poly.pdbx_strand_id
1 'polypeptide(L)' 'FNGKVKKLTGYTPSGYLIHLRIEAAINQIVNTNKSLTEIALDCGFYSSQHFSATFLKWTGMTPSAFRKSAQEL' A
#
# COMPACT_ATOMS: atom_id res chain seq x y z
N PHE A 1 14.25 1.67 -19.60
CA PHE A 1 13.75 1.63 -18.21
C PHE A 1 12.83 0.43 -17.96
N ASN A 2 11.70 0.31 -18.68
CA ASN A 2 10.69 -0.74 -18.45
C ASN A 2 11.21 -2.19 -18.39
N GLY A 3 12.04 -2.60 -19.36
CA GLY A 3 12.59 -3.97 -19.39
C GLY A 3 13.53 -4.29 -18.22
N LYS A 4 14.23 -3.30 -17.67
CA LYS A 4 15.16 -3.49 -16.54
C LYS A 4 14.40 -3.74 -15.23
N VAL A 5 13.34 -2.98 -14.96
CA VAL A 5 12.53 -3.13 -13.74
C VAL A 5 11.90 -4.52 -13.67
N LYS A 6 11.30 -4.98 -14.78
CA LYS A 6 10.69 -6.32 -14.83
C LYS A 6 11.72 -7.44 -14.66
N LYS A 7 12.91 -7.31 -15.27
CA LYS A 7 13.98 -8.30 -15.13
C LYS A 7 14.52 -8.38 -13.69
N LEU A 8 14.59 -7.26 -12.99
CA LEU A 8 15.17 -7.19 -11.64
C LEU A 8 14.17 -7.48 -10.51
N THR A 9 12.90 -7.12 -10.71
CA THR A 9 11.89 -7.15 -9.63
C THR A 9 10.77 -8.16 -9.88
N GLY A 10 10.63 -8.69 -11.11
CA GLY A 10 9.49 -9.52 -11.51
C GLY A 10 8.21 -8.74 -11.82
N TYR A 11 8.14 -7.45 -11.47
CA TYR A 11 6.95 -6.62 -11.67
C TYR A 11 7.04 -5.75 -12.93
N THR A 12 5.89 -5.38 -13.48
CA THR A 12 5.84 -4.22 -14.38
C THR A 12 6.24 -2.96 -13.60
N PRO A 13 6.74 -1.90 -14.26
CA PRO A 13 7.07 -0.65 -13.57
C PRO A 13 5.93 -0.08 -12.72
N SER A 14 4.70 -0.15 -13.24
CA SER A 14 3.50 0.26 -12.49
C SER A 14 3.21 -0.66 -11.31
N GLY A 15 3.36 -1.97 -11.48
CA GLY A 15 3.22 -2.95 -10.39
C GLY A 15 4.24 -2.73 -9.28
N TYR A 16 5.49 -2.42 -9.65
CA TYR A 16 6.55 -2.12 -8.68
C TYR A 16 6.27 -0.82 -7.91
N LEU A 17 5.80 0.22 -8.60
CA LEU A 17 5.40 1.46 -7.93
C LEU A 17 4.26 1.21 -6.95
N ILE A 18 3.25 0.42 -7.32
CA ILE A 18 2.16 0.07 -6.41
C ILE A 18 2.68 -0.73 -5.21
N HIS A 19 3.57 -1.69 -5.42
CA HIS A 19 4.21 -2.45 -4.33
C HIS A 19 4.87 -1.52 -3.30
N LEU A 20 5.72 -0.59 -3.76
CA LEU A 20 6.39 0.39 -2.89
C LEU A 20 5.39 1.27 -2.12
N ARG A 21 4.30 1.69 -2.77
CA ARG A 21 3.24 2.48 -2.11
C ARG A 21 2.51 1.68 -1.03
N ILE A 22 2.28 0.39 -1.26
CA ILE A 22 1.66 -0.50 -0.26
C ILE A 22 2.60 -0.72 0.92
N GLU A 23 3.90 -0.94 0.70
CA GLU A 23 4.88 -1.06 1.78
C GLU A 23 4.95 0.21 2.64
N ALA A 24 4.97 1.38 2.01
CA ALA A 24 4.92 2.66 2.71
C ALA A 24 3.61 2.82 3.52
N ALA A 25 2.47 2.43 2.96
CA ALA A 25 1.18 2.48 3.65
C ALA A 25 1.13 1.55 4.87
N ILE A 26 1.65 0.33 4.75
CA ILE A 26 1.77 -0.61 5.89
C ILE A 26 2.57 0.04 7.02
N ASN A 27 3.73 0.63 6.70
CA ASN A 27 4.55 1.30 7.70
C ASN A 27 3.80 2.44 8.40
N GLN A 28 3.09 3.28 7.65
CA GLN A 28 2.31 4.37 8.25
C GLN A 28 1.11 3.88 9.08
N ILE A 29 0.47 2.77 8.67
CA ILE A 29 -0.65 2.19 9.43
C ILE A 29 -0.18 1.69 10.80
N VAL A 30 1.01 1.10 10.88
CA VAL A 30 1.57 0.55 12.12
C VAL A 30 2.14 1.66 13.00
N ASN A 31 2.82 2.64 12.42
CA ASN A 31 3.64 3.59 13.18
C ASN A 31 2.98 4.95 13.43
N THR A 32 1.75 5.18 12.97
CA THR A 32 1.08 6.49 13.10
C THR A 32 -0.41 6.37 13.40
N ASN A 33 -1.00 7.46 13.88
CA ASN A 33 -2.44 7.57 14.12
C ASN A 33 -3.19 8.29 12.99
N LYS A 34 -2.56 8.50 11.82
CA LYS A 34 -3.19 9.15 10.67
C LYS A 34 -4.45 8.40 10.24
N SER A 35 -5.43 9.08 9.69
CA SER A 35 -6.58 8.41 9.07
C SER A 35 -6.13 7.60 7.84
N LEU A 36 -6.89 6.56 7.49
CA LEU A 36 -6.60 5.76 6.29
C LEU A 36 -6.66 6.59 5.00
N THR A 37 -7.45 7.66 4.99
CA THR A 37 -7.53 8.59 3.87
C THR A 37 -6.26 9.43 3.76
N GLU A 38 -5.73 9.96 4.87
CA GLU A 38 -4.45 10.67 4.85
C GLU A 38 -3.30 9.76 4.41
N ILE A 39 -3.24 8.53 4.91
CA ILE A 39 -2.22 7.56 4.49
C ILE A 39 -2.33 7.25 3.00
N ALA A 40 -3.55 7.13 2.46
CA ALA A 40 -3.76 6.92 1.03
C ALA A 40 -3.16 8.06 0.20
N LEU A 41 -3.44 9.31 0.59
CA LEU A 41 -2.93 10.51 -0.08
C LEU A 41 -1.39 10.61 0.02
N ASP A 42 -0.84 10.39 1.21
CA ASP A 42 0.61 10.41 1.45
C ASP A 42 1.36 9.33 0.65
N CYS A 43 0.71 8.18 0.42
CA CYS A 43 1.26 7.11 -0.41
C CYS A 43 0.97 7.29 -1.92
N GLY A 44 0.42 8.45 -2.32
CA GLY A 44 0.21 8.81 -3.73
C GLY A 44 -1.00 8.12 -4.37
N PHE A 45 -1.96 7.63 -3.60
CA PHE A 45 -3.26 7.20 -4.12
C PHE A 45 -4.18 8.41 -4.29
N TYR A 46 -4.92 8.42 -5.40
CA TYR A 46 -5.84 9.52 -5.71
C TYR A 46 -7.18 9.42 -4.95
N SER A 47 -7.49 8.25 -4.37
CA SER A 47 -8.70 8.06 -3.57
C SER A 47 -8.55 6.91 -2.56
N SER A 48 -9.30 6.99 -1.46
CA SER A 48 -9.35 5.97 -0.42
C SER A 48 -9.94 4.65 -0.93
N GLN A 49 -10.85 4.68 -1.91
CA GLN A 49 -11.42 3.49 -2.55
C GLN A 49 -10.36 2.74 -3.36
N HIS A 50 -9.61 3.46 -4.22
CA HIS A 50 -8.55 2.85 -5.01
C HIS A 50 -7.43 2.29 -4.12
N PHE A 51 -7.07 3.04 -3.07
CA PHE A 51 -6.15 2.57 -2.04
C PHE A 51 -6.64 1.27 -1.39
N SER A 52 -7.86 1.26 -0.87
CA SER A 52 -8.40 0.11 -0.12
C SER A 52 -8.47 -1.14 -0.99
N ALA A 53 -8.94 -1.02 -2.24
CA ALA A 53 -9.00 -2.14 -3.17
C ALA A 53 -7.60 -2.67 -3.53
N THR A 54 -6.64 -1.76 -3.77
CA THR A 54 -5.26 -2.14 -4.09
C THR A 54 -4.58 -2.79 -2.89
N PHE A 55 -4.72 -2.22 -1.70
CA PHE A 55 -4.15 -2.75 -0.47
C PHE A 55 -4.69 -4.15 -0.18
N LEU A 56 -6.00 -4.36 -0.31
CA LEU A 56 -6.61 -5.68 -0.17
C LEU A 56 -6.02 -6.68 -1.18
N LYS A 57 -5.92 -6.29 -2.46
CA LYS A 57 -5.35 -7.15 -3.49
C LYS A 57 -3.90 -7.57 -3.20
N TRP A 58 -3.11 -6.69 -2.60
CA TRP A 58 -1.69 -6.94 -2.34
C TRP A 58 -1.41 -7.63 -1.00
N THR A 59 -2.21 -7.34 0.03
CA THR A 59 -1.95 -7.81 1.40
C THR A 59 -2.90 -8.93 1.84
N GLY A 60 -4.01 -9.12 1.14
CA GLY A 60 -5.09 -10.03 1.54
C GLY A 60 -6.03 -9.47 2.61
N MET A 61 -5.79 -8.26 3.13
CA MET A 61 -6.60 -7.62 4.17
C MET A 61 -6.96 -6.19 3.79
N THR A 62 -8.10 -5.67 4.27
CA THR A 62 -8.41 -4.25 4.09
C THR A 62 -7.50 -3.40 4.99
N PRO A 63 -7.21 -2.13 4.65
CA PRO A 63 -6.37 -1.27 5.50
C PRO A 63 -6.91 -1.11 6.93
N SER A 64 -8.23 -1.08 7.09
CA SER A 64 -8.89 -0.99 8.40
C SER A 64 -8.72 -2.28 9.22
N ALA A 65 -8.94 -3.44 8.59
CA ALA A 65 -8.71 -4.73 9.25
C ALA A 65 -7.24 -4.91 9.64
N PHE A 66 -6.31 -4.52 8.75
CA PHE A 66 -4.87 -4.58 9.01
C PHE A 66 -4.46 -3.67 10.18
N ARG A 67 -4.99 -2.45 10.25
CA ARG A 67 -4.76 -1.55 11.38
C ARG A 67 -5.21 -2.17 12.70
N LYS A 68 -6.42 -2.73 12.72
CA LYS A 68 -6.97 -3.36 13.91
C LYS A 68 -6.08 -4.53 14.38
N SER A 69 -5.66 -5.41 13.47
CA SER A 69 -4.77 -6.52 13.83
C SER A 69 -3.40 -6.06 14.31
N ALA A 70 -2.87 -4.96 13.76
CA ALA A 70 -1.58 -4.41 14.19
C ALA A 70 -1.64 -3.79 15.60
N GLN A 71 -2.82 -3.37 16.06
CA GLN A 71 -3.04 -2.81 17.39
C GLN A 71 -3.37 -3.87 18.44
N GLU A 72 -3.63 -5.12 18.03
CA GLU A 72 -3.91 -6.27 18.90
C GLU A 72 -2.63 -7.05 19.28
N LEU A 73 -1.46 -6.63 18.75
CA LEU A 73 -0.13 -7.16 19.07
C LEU A 73 0.63 -6.22 20.02
#